data_AF-A0A820R878-F1
#
_entry.id   AF-A0A820R878-F1
#
_cell.length_a   1.000
_cell.length_b   1.000
_cell.length_c   1.000
_cell.angle_alpha   90.00
_cell.angle_beta   90.00
_cell.angle_gamma   90.00
#
_symmetry.space_group_name_H-M   'P 1'
#
loop_
_entity.id
_entity.type
_entity.pdbx_description
1 polymer ?
#
loop_
_entity_poly.entity_id
_entity_poly.type
_entity_poly.pdbx_seq_one_letter_code
_entity_poly.pdbx_strand_id
1 'polypeptide(L)'
;MGCNGYVFCIIISNQYKFFLQIGASGSGKSTLLNTLACRLDVNTIVEGEMRLNGAPYDNAELKRIAGYVMQDNLLNGYLTVEETLMYTAKLRLPRAFTDKQRKERVEDVMTDLNLVPVRKAI
;
A
#
# COMPACT_ATOMS: atom_id res chain seq x y z
N MET A 1 12.73 15.04 25.15
CA MET A 1 11.71 14.13 25.71
C MET A 1 10.44 14.29 24.90
N GLY A 2 10.05 13.25 24.17
CA GLY A 2 8.90 13.27 23.27
C GLY A 2 8.84 11.99 22.44
N CYS A 3 8.86 10.83 23.11
CA CYS A 3 8.62 9.55 22.47
C CYS A 3 7.11 9.41 22.22
N ASN A 4 6.62 9.85 21.06
CA ASN A 4 5.27 9.56 20.58
C ASN A 4 5.37 9.09 19.13
N GLY A 5 5.08 7.81 18.89
CA GLY A 5 5.09 7.22 17.56
C GLY A 5 4.93 5.72 17.60
N TYR A 6 3.87 5.25 18.25
CA TYR A 6 3.47 3.85 18.23
C TYR A 6 2.66 3.54 16.96
N VAL A 7 2.75 2.27 16.55
CA VAL A 7 1.89 1.55 15.59
C VAL A 7 2.24 1.70 14.11
N PHE A 8 2.65 0.59 13.50
CA PHE A 8 2.57 0.38 12.06
C PHE A 8 1.69 -0.85 11.80
N CYS A 9 0.64 -0.68 11.00
CA CYS A 9 -0.36 -1.71 10.69
C CYS A 9 -0.26 -2.05 9.20
N ILE A 10 -0.04 -3.32 8.85
CA ILE A 10 -0.24 -3.81 7.49
C ILE A 10 -1.21 -5.00 7.54
N ILE A 11 -2.26 -4.86 6.74
CA ILE A 11 -3.32 -5.84 6.53
C ILE A 11 -2.81 -6.86 5.52
N ILE A 12 -2.68 -8.13 5.90
CA ILE A 12 -2.51 -9.22 4.93
C ILE A 12 -3.84 -9.96 4.83
N SER A 13 -4.54 -9.69 3.73
CA SER A 13 -5.84 -10.26 3.39
C SER A 13 -5.69 -11.73 2.99
N ASN A 14 -5.93 -12.61 3.96
CA ASN A 14 -6.82 -13.75 3.73
C ASN A 14 -7.40 -14.15 5.10
N GLN A 15 -8.74 -14.18 5.24
CA GLN A 15 -9.53 -14.51 6.46
C GLN A 15 -9.92 -13.37 7.43
N TYR A 16 -10.10 -12.11 7.01
CA TYR A 16 -10.53 -11.00 7.90
C TYR A 16 -9.64 -10.81 9.15
N LYS A 17 -8.36 -11.16 9.05
CA LYS A 17 -7.39 -11.07 10.15
C LYS A 17 -6.52 -9.83 9.99
N PHE A 18 -6.36 -9.12 11.09
CA PHE A 18 -5.47 -7.97 11.20
C PHE A 18 -4.29 -8.34 12.09
N PHE A 19 -3.07 -8.08 11.61
CA PHE A 19 -1.86 -8.26 12.40
C PHE A 19 -1.29 -6.89 12.75
N LEU A 20 -0.94 -6.73 14.02
CA LEU A 20 -0.39 -5.48 14.55
C LEU A 20 1.06 -5.70 14.95
N GLN A 21 1.97 -4.92 14.39
CA GLN A 21 3.37 -4.94 14.78
C GLN A 21 3.68 -3.75 15.70
N ILE A 22 4.03 -4.05 16.95
CA ILE A 22 4.36 -3.05 17.98
C ILE A 22 5.82 -3.19 18.38
N GLY A 23 6.53 -2.08 18.55
CA GLY A 23 7.91 -2.04 18.99
C GLY A 23 8.45 -0.61 19.05
N ALA A 24 9.55 -0.39 19.77
CA ALA A 24 10.20 0.92 19.91
C ALA A 24 10.68 1.48 18.57
N SER A 25 10.86 2.81 18.46
CA SER A 25 11.46 3.40 17.24
C SER A 25 12.83 2.80 16.98
N GLY A 26 13.15 2.50 15.72
CA GLY A 26 14.41 1.83 15.34
C GLY A 26 14.44 0.31 15.54
N SER A 27 13.37 -0.32 16.07
CA SER A 27 13.32 -1.78 16.29
C SER A 27 13.19 -2.63 15.01
N GLY A 28 13.41 -2.06 13.82
CA GLY A 28 13.33 -2.78 12.55
C GLY A 28 11.92 -3.09 12.02
N LYS A 29 10.86 -2.44 12.51
CA LYS A 29 9.47 -2.68 12.03
C LYS A 29 9.32 -2.43 10.52
N SER A 30 9.73 -1.24 10.08
CA SER A 30 9.70 -0.88 8.66
C SER A 30 10.61 -1.78 7.85
N THR A 31 11.76 -2.18 8.39
CA THR A 31 12.68 -3.13 7.76
C THR A 31 12.02 -4.48 7.53
N LEU A 32 11.35 -5.05 8.55
CA LEU A 32 10.64 -6.32 8.41
C LEU A 32 9.54 -6.26 7.35
N LEU A 33 8.74 -5.19 7.35
CA LEU A 33 7.66 -5.03 6.38
C LEU A 33 8.19 -4.79 4.96
N ASN A 34 9.30 -4.07 4.80
CA ASN A 34 9.99 -3.92 3.54
C ASN A 34 10.55 -5.26 3.04
N THR A 35 11.14 -6.07 3.94
CA THR A 35 11.60 -7.43 3.62
C THR A 35 10.45 -8.30 3.14
N LEU A 36 9.34 -8.35 3.88
CA LEU A 36 8.12 -9.08 3.48
C LEU A 36 7.52 -8.58 2.17
N ALA A 37 7.67 -7.28 1.89
CA ALA A 37 7.26 -6.64 0.65
C ALA A 37 8.24 -6.88 -0.53
N CYS A 38 9.28 -7.70 -0.35
CA CYS A 38 10.37 -7.92 -1.30
C CYS A 38 11.05 -6.60 -1.74
N ARG A 39 11.10 -5.60 -0.85
CA ARG A 39 11.77 -4.30 -1.04
C ARG A 39 13.05 -4.27 -0.20
N LEU A 40 14.06 -5.00 -0.65
CA LEU A 40 15.33 -5.14 0.06
C LEU A 40 16.30 -4.05 -0.38
N ASP A 41 17.00 -3.45 0.58
CA ASP A 41 18.20 -2.68 0.27
C ASP A 41 19.32 -3.63 -0.13
N VAL A 42 20.22 -3.17 -1.00
CA VAL A 42 21.29 -3.99 -1.63
C VAL A 42 22.16 -4.73 -0.62
N ASN A 43 22.27 -4.23 0.62
CA ASN A 43 23.08 -4.81 1.69
C ASN A 43 22.29 -5.67 2.68
N THR A 44 21.02 -5.99 2.39
CA THR A 44 20.17 -6.75 3.31
C THR A 44 20.38 -8.24 3.12
N ILE A 45 20.83 -8.92 4.18
CA ILE A 45 20.88 -10.39 4.23
C ILE A 45 19.56 -10.86 4.85
N VAL A 46 18.85 -11.74 4.15
CA VAL A 46 17.62 -12.36 4.64
C VAL A 46 17.90 -13.84 4.88
N GLU A 47 17.67 -14.28 6.12
CA GLU A 47 17.75 -15.68 6.51
C GLU A 47 16.34 -16.23 6.79
N GLY A 48 16.11 -17.49 6.43
CA GLY A 48 14.82 -18.16 6.59
C GLY A 48 14.01 -18.25 5.28
N GLU A 49 12.76 -18.70 5.41
CA GLU A 49 11.85 -18.87 4.27
C GLU A 49 10.66 -17.92 4.34
N MET A 50 10.36 -17.26 3.22
CA MET A 50 9.16 -16.45 3.05
C MET A 50 8.19 -17.15 2.11
N ARG A 51 6.95 -17.35 2.56
CA ARG A 51 5.91 -18.05 1.79
C ARG A 51 4.60 -17.29 1.82
N LEU A 52 3.89 -17.31 0.71
CA LEU A 52 2.56 -16.75 0.55
C LEU A 52 1.64 -17.86 0.05
N ASN A 53 0.60 -18.17 0.83
CA ASN A 53 -0.27 -19.34 0.60
C ASN A 53 0.51 -20.67 0.48
N GLY A 54 1.61 -20.82 1.21
CA GLY A 54 2.43 -22.04 1.24
C GLY A 54 3.50 -22.15 0.14
N ALA A 55 3.46 -21.28 -0.87
CA ALA A 55 4.45 -21.21 -1.95
C ALA A 55 5.46 -20.07 -1.71
N PRO A 56 6.72 -20.21 -2.17
CA PRO A 56 7.62 -19.06 -2.27
C PRO A 56 7.01 -18.03 -3.22
N TYR A 57 7.31 -16.75 -3.00
CA TYR A 57 6.80 -15.67 -3.83
C TYR A 57 7.91 -14.66 -4.13
N ASP A 58 7.76 -13.98 -5.25
CA ASP A 58 8.66 -12.88 -5.63
C ASP A 58 7.96 -11.51 -5.58
N ASN A 59 8.73 -10.47 -5.90
CA ASN A 59 8.23 -9.09 -5.92
C ASN A 59 7.11 -8.88 -6.96
N ALA A 60 7.15 -9.59 -8.10
CA ALA A 60 6.18 -9.45 -9.17
C ALA A 60 4.84 -10.06 -8.79
N GLU A 61 4.85 -11.25 -8.20
CA GLU A 61 3.67 -11.91 -7.66
C GLU A 61 3.05 -11.10 -6.54
N LEU A 62 3.86 -10.60 -5.60
CA LEU A 62 3.37 -9.82 -4.47
C LEU A 62 2.69 -8.53 -4.92
N LYS A 63 3.26 -7.80 -5.88
CA LYS A 63 2.66 -6.58 -6.46
C LYS A 63 1.30 -6.82 -7.11
N ARG A 64 1.03 -8.05 -7.57
CA ARG A 64 -0.23 -8.42 -8.22
C ARG A 64 -1.36 -8.68 -7.21
N ILE A 65 -1.03 -9.13 -6.01
CA ILE A 65 -2.00 -9.67 -5.04
C ILE A 65 -2.05 -8.90 -3.72
N ALA A 66 -1.07 -8.04 -3.44
CA ALA A 66 -0.99 -7.24 -2.23
C ALA A 66 -0.76 -5.76 -2.54
N GLY A 67 -1.32 -4.90 -1.68
CA GLY A 67 -1.03 -3.48 -1.63
C GLY A 67 -0.03 -3.15 -0.53
N TYR A 68 0.96 -2.32 -0.83
CA TYR A 68 1.91 -1.80 0.16
C TYR A 68 1.78 -0.27 0.23
N VAL A 69 1.54 0.26 1.43
CA VAL A 69 1.45 1.70 1.68
C VAL A 69 2.74 2.14 2.39
N MET A 70 3.47 3.07 1.79
CA MET A 70 4.72 3.59 2.34
C MET A 70 4.46 4.55 3.50
N GLN A 71 5.46 4.72 4.37
CA GLN A 71 5.43 5.70 5.47
C GLN A 71 5.38 7.14 4.94
N ASP A 72 6.11 7.41 3.86
CA ASP A 72 6.16 8.72 3.23
C ASP A 72 5.12 8.81 2.11
N ASN A 73 4.41 9.94 2.07
CA ASN A 73 3.36 10.18 1.09
C ASN A 73 3.94 10.79 -0.19
N LEU A 74 4.14 9.99 -1.23
CA LEU A 74 4.63 10.46 -2.53
C LEU A 74 3.46 10.83 -3.45
N LEU A 75 2.74 11.90 -3.12
CA LEU A 75 1.69 12.45 -3.98
C LEU A 75 2.19 13.67 -4.74
N ASN A 76 1.68 13.88 -5.95
CA ASN A 76 1.96 15.08 -6.72
C ASN A 76 1.11 16.24 -6.19
N GLY A 77 1.74 17.22 -5.53
CA GLY A 77 1.06 18.39 -4.96
C GLY A 77 0.50 19.39 -5.98
N TYR A 78 0.50 19.07 -7.27
CA TYR A 78 -0.17 19.85 -8.32
C TYR A 78 -1.43 19.17 -8.85
N LEU A 79 -1.75 17.95 -8.40
CA LEU A 79 -2.93 17.21 -8.83
C LEU A 79 -3.96 17.17 -7.69
N THR A 80 -5.24 17.31 -8.05
CA THR A 80 -6.33 17.10 -7.09
C THR A 80 -6.42 15.63 -6.67
N VAL A 81 -7.14 15.36 -5.57
CA VAL A 81 -7.43 13.99 -5.11
C VAL A 81 -8.06 13.14 -6.22
N GLU A 82 -9.05 13.70 -6.93
CA GLU A 82 -9.73 13.02 -8.05
C GLU A 82 -8.76 12.71 -9.19
N GLU A 83 -7.93 13.67 -9.60
CA GLU A 83 -6.98 13.50 -10.70
C GLU A 83 -5.92 12.44 -10.37
N THR A 84 -5.44 12.45 -9.13
CA THR A 84 -4.48 11.46 -8.62
C THR A 84 -5.07 10.05 -8.63
N LEU A 85 -6.31 9.89 -8.16
CA LEU A 85 -7.02 8.61 -8.20
C LEU A 85 -7.30 8.16 -9.63
N MET A 86 -7.72 9.06 -10.52
CA MET A 86 -7.97 8.75 -11.93
C MET A 86 -6.69 8.36 -12.66
N TYR A 87 -5.57 9.04 -12.39
CA TYR A 87 -4.26 8.70 -12.94
C TYR A 87 -3.81 7.31 -12.47
N THR A 88 -3.97 7.04 -11.17
CA THR A 88 -3.67 5.73 -10.58
C THR A 88 -4.55 4.63 -11.20
N ALA A 89 -5.84 4.89 -11.39
CA ALA A 89 -6.79 3.96 -12.01
C ALA A 89 -6.42 3.66 -13.47
N LYS A 90 -5.95 4.64 -14.25
CA LYS A 90 -5.47 4.43 -15.62
C LYS A 90 -4.23 3.53 -15.69
N LEU A 91 -3.31 3.67 -14.73
CA LEU A 91 -2.07 2.89 -14.69
C LEU A 91 -2.26 1.49 -14.11
N ARG A 92 -3.09 1.33 -13.09
CA ARG A 92 -3.22 0.08 -12.33
C ARG A 92 -4.35 -0.83 -12.81
N LEU A 93 -5.44 -0.29 -13.36
CA LEU A 93 -6.54 -1.13 -13.83
C LEU A 93 -6.25 -1.69 -15.23
N PRO A 94 -6.62 -2.96 -15.51
CA PRO A 94 -6.41 -3.61 -16.79
C PRO A 94 -6.96 -2.78 -17.96
N ARG A 95 -6.34 -2.91 -19.14
CA ARG A 95 -6.77 -2.18 -20.35
C ARG A 95 -8.20 -2.49 -20.80
N ALA A 96 -8.76 -3.63 -20.37
CA ALA A 96 -10.14 -4.00 -20.64
C ALA A 96 -11.18 -3.06 -20.00
N PHE A 97 -10.80 -2.26 -19.00
CA PHE A 97 -11.68 -1.29 -18.38
C PHE A 97 -11.87 -0.05 -19.26
N THR A 98 -13.13 0.24 -19.58
CA THR A 98 -13.54 1.49 -20.24
C THR A 98 -13.31 2.69 -19.34
N ASP A 99 -13.20 3.88 -19.92
CA ASP A 99 -13.08 5.12 -19.14
C ASP A 99 -14.27 5.35 -18.19
N LYS A 100 -15.47 4.90 -18.58
CA LYS A 100 -16.65 4.95 -17.71
C LYS A 100 -16.47 4.08 -16.46
N GLN A 101 -16.06 2.82 -16.65
CA GLN A 101 -15.81 1.90 -15.53
C GLN A 101 -14.67 2.37 -14.63
N ARG A 102 -13.65 3.04 -15.19
CA ARG A 102 -12.57 3.65 -14.39
C ARG A 102 -13.11 4.79 -13.52
N LYS A 103 -13.95 5.66 -14.07
CA LYS A 103 -14.58 6.75 -13.31
C LYS A 103 -15.49 6.23 -12.20
N GLU A 104 -16.32 5.22 -12.51
CA GLU A 104 -17.16 4.56 -11.49
C GLU A 104 -16.31 4.01 -10.36
N ARG A 105 -15.22 3.29 -10.68
CA ARG A 105 -14.33 2.75 -9.65
C ARG A 105 -13.66 3.84 -8.79
N VAL A 106 -13.30 4.97 -9.39
CA VAL A 106 -12.73 6.11 -8.67
C VAL A 106 -13.77 6.75 -7.74
N GLU A 107 -15.03 6.84 -8.16
CA GLU A 107 -16.13 7.35 -7.34
C GLU A 107 -16.42 6.44 -6.14
N ASP A 108 -16.39 5.11 -6.36
CA ASP A 108 -16.52 4.13 -5.28
C ASP A 108 -15.42 4.34 -4.24
N VAL A 109 -14.15 4.46 -4.67
CA VAL A 109 -13.01 4.67 -3.76
C VAL A 109 -13.11 6.00 -3.02
N MET A 110 -13.53 7.08 -3.69
CA MET A 110 -13.75 8.37 -3.02
C MET A 110 -14.84 8.28 -1.96
N THR A 111 -15.88 7.48 -2.19
CA THR A 111 -16.98 7.29 -1.25
C THR A 111 -16.54 6.41 -0.08
N ASP A 112 -15.93 5.25 -0.36
CA ASP A 112 -15.45 4.28 0.63
C ASP A 112 -14.44 4.89 1.61
N LEU A 113 -13.58 5.80 1.12
CA LEU A 113 -12.57 6.49 1.91
C LEU A 113 -13.04 7.85 2.43
N ASN A 114 -14.29 8.24 2.18
CA ASN A 114 -14.88 9.53 2.55
C ASN A 114 -14.05 10.75 2.10
N LEU A 115 -13.53 10.69 0.87
CA LEU A 115 -12.71 11.74 0.24
C LEU A 115 -13.54 12.72 -0.60
N VAL A 116 -14.85 12.49 -0.75
CA VAL A 116 -15.75 13.35 -1.53
C VAL A 116 -15.67 14.84 -1.14
N PRO A 117 -15.59 15.22 0.16
CA PRO A 117 -15.50 16.63 0.56
C PRO A 117 -14.23 17.34 0.07
N VAL A 118 -13.15 16.58 -0.18
CA VAL A 118 -11.82 17.09 -0.57
C VAL A 118 -11.47 16.75 -2.02
N ARG A 119 -12.46 16.36 -2.84
CA ARG A 119 -12.28 15.94 -4.24
C ARG A 119 -11.36 16.85 -5.06
N LYS A 120 -11.51 18.16 -4.90
CA LYS A 120 -10.78 19.21 -5.62
C LYS A 120 -9.68 19.89 -4.80
N ALA A 121 -9.36 19.36 -3.62
CA ALA A 121 -8.23 19.85 -2.83
C ALA A 121 -6.91 19.50 -3.53
N ILE A 122 -5.96 20.43 -3.43
CA ILE A 122 -4.57 20.33 -3.89
C ILE A 122 -3.67 20.34 -2.65
#